data_AF-A0AAU9EUE4-F1
#
_entry.id   AF-A0AAU9EUE4-F1
#
_cell.length_a   1.000
_cell.length_b   1.000
_cell.length_c   1.000
_cell.angle_alpha   90.00
_cell.angle_beta   90.00
_cell.angle_gamma   90.00
#
_symmetry.space_group_name_H-M   'P 1'
#
loop_
_entity.id
_entity.type
_entity.pdbx_description
1 polymer ?
#
loop_
_entity_poly.entity_id
_entity_poly.type
_entity_poly.pdbx_seq_one_letter_code
_entity_poly.pdbx_strand_id
1 'polypeptide(L)'
;MIINIPNYDEIHIKNIVFDMNGTIAENGIIDEENRLRILELSKIYKVFILTADTYGTIERYFTDTKVCVNILKSSNGTKEKKEFIEKIGKTNTIAVGNGSNDAEMIKTAKLGICIIGSEGASKKALLNSDIIFNSFKDVYKALMNTKRIIATLRE
;
A
#
# COMPACT_ATOMS: atom_id res chain seq x y z
N MET A 1 9.13 11.00 -5.56
CA MET A 1 10.45 10.33 -5.46
C MET A 1 10.72 9.59 -6.76
N ILE A 2 11.93 9.69 -7.29
CA ILE A 2 12.39 8.92 -8.45
C ILE A 2 13.29 7.79 -7.92
N ILE A 3 13.11 6.57 -8.43
CA ILE A 3 13.93 5.41 -8.09
C ILE A 3 14.42 4.79 -9.40
N ASN A 4 15.74 4.82 -9.60
CA ASN A 4 16.37 4.26 -10.81
C ASN A 4 16.79 2.83 -10.50
N ILE A 5 16.12 1.86 -11.12
CA ILE A 5 16.38 0.44 -10.91
C ILE A 5 17.14 -0.08 -12.14
N PRO A 6 18.45 -0.42 -12.01
CA PRO A 6 19.25 -0.91 -13.12
C PRO A 6 18.61 -2.12 -13.80
N ASN A 7 18.63 -2.13 -15.14
CA ASN A 7 18.07 -3.19 -16.00
C ASN A 7 16.58 -3.50 -15.76
N TYR A 8 15.84 -2.61 -15.08
CA TYR A 8 14.43 -2.80 -14.79
C TYR A 8 13.62 -1.60 -15.30
N ASP A 9 13.72 -0.45 -14.61
CA ASP A 9 12.96 0.74 -14.96
C ASP A 9 13.39 1.97 -14.13
N GLU A 10 13.04 3.16 -14.61
CA GLU A 10 13.01 4.38 -13.80
C GLU A 10 11.57 4.62 -13.31
N ILE A 11 11.36 4.49 -11.99
CA ILE A 11 10.02 4.62 -11.40
C ILE A 11 9.83 5.97 -10.70
N HIS A 12 8.76 6.67 -11.07
CA HIS A 12 8.40 7.97 -10.54
C HIS A 12 7.24 7.82 -9.55
N ILE A 13 7.52 7.76 -8.26
CA ILE A 13 6.50 7.54 -7.24
C ILE A 13 6.05 8.85 -6.61
N LYS A 14 4.74 9.09 -6.64
CA LYS A 14 4.07 10.23 -5.99
C LYS A 14 3.12 9.77 -4.89
N ASN A 15 2.38 8.70 -5.15
CA ASN A 15 1.33 8.21 -4.27
C ASN A 15 1.69 6.86 -3.65
N ILE A 16 1.20 6.62 -2.44
CA ILE A 16 1.15 5.28 -1.84
C ILE A 16 -0.27 4.99 -1.42
N VAL A 17 -0.76 3.81 -1.76
CA VAL A 17 -2.09 3.32 -1.41
C VAL A 17 -1.94 2.07 -0.58
N PHE A 18 -2.50 2.09 0.62
CA PHE A 18 -2.54 0.95 1.52
C PHE A 18 -3.97 0.40 1.60
N ASP A 19 -4.12 -0.92 1.58
CA ASP A 19 -5.23 -1.56 2.28
C ASP A 19 -5.06 -1.43 3.80
N MET A 20 -6.12 -1.67 4.57
CA MET A 20 -6.10 -1.61 6.03
C MET A 20 -5.72 -2.94 6.69
N ASN A 21 -6.65 -3.90 6.75
CA ASN A 21 -6.50 -5.13 7.55
C ASN A 21 -5.58 -6.13 6.87
N GLY A 22 -4.67 -6.74 7.63
CA GLY A 22 -3.63 -7.62 7.10
C GLY A 22 -2.53 -6.88 6.35
N THR A 23 -2.61 -5.55 6.29
CA THR A 23 -1.64 -4.66 5.65
C THR A 23 -1.02 -3.71 6.67
N ILE A 24 -1.72 -2.67 7.11
CA ILE A 24 -1.25 -1.69 8.11
C ILE A 24 -1.87 -1.90 9.51
N ALA A 25 -2.93 -2.70 9.57
CA ALA A 25 -3.69 -3.03 10.76
C ALA A 25 -3.77 -4.56 10.93
N GLU A 26 -3.87 -5.00 12.18
CA GLU A 26 -4.23 -6.38 12.52
C GLU A 26 -5.56 -6.36 13.27
N ASN A 27 -6.54 -7.16 12.83
CA ASN A 27 -7.89 -7.23 13.40
C ASN A 27 -8.57 -5.85 13.53
N GLY A 28 -8.39 -4.95 12.56
CA GLY A 28 -8.99 -3.60 12.59
C GLY A 28 -8.24 -2.57 13.44
N ILE A 29 -7.12 -2.96 14.06
CA ILE A 29 -6.34 -2.11 14.96
C ILE A 29 -5.03 -1.71 14.29
N ILE A 30 -4.81 -0.41 14.17
CA ILE A 30 -3.51 0.16 13.79
C ILE A 30 -2.79 0.50 15.10
N ASP A 31 -1.65 -0.15 15.35
CA ASP A 31 -0.82 0.20 16.51
C ASP A 31 -0.16 1.58 16.33
N GLU A 32 0.32 2.14 17.44
CA GLU A 32 0.92 3.48 17.43
C GLU A 32 2.16 3.56 16.54
N GLU A 33 2.98 2.51 16.48
CA GLU A 33 4.21 2.47 15.69
C GLU A 33 3.89 2.53 14.18
N ASN A 34 2.91 1.75 13.72
CA ASN A 34 2.43 1.74 12.35
C ASN A 34 1.76 3.05 11.98
N ARG A 35 0.95 3.64 12.88
CA ARG A 35 0.40 4.97 12.67
C ARG A 35 1.51 6.01 12.46
N LEU A 36 2.53 6.04 13.32
CA LEU A 36 3.65 6.97 13.20
C LEU A 36 4.42 6.78 11.88
N ARG A 37 4.68 5.53 11.47
CA ARG A 37 5.29 5.20 10.17
C ARG A 37 4.50 5.75 8.99
N ILE A 38 3.17 5.61 9.01
CA ILE A 38 2.28 6.15 7.96
C ILE A 38 2.37 7.68 7.91
N LEU A 39 2.37 8.34 9.08
CA LEU A 39 2.51 9.79 9.15
C LEU A 39 3.86 10.27 8.64
N GLU A 40 4.94 9.54 8.89
CA GLU A 40 6.25 9.86 8.32
C GLU A 40 6.28 9.69 6.81
N LEU A 41 5.72 8.60 6.27
CA LEU A 41 5.57 8.42 4.83
C LEU A 41 4.75 9.55 4.20
N SER A 42 3.73 10.07 4.89
CA SER A 42 2.91 11.19 4.40
C SER A 42 3.67 12.52 4.26
N LYS A 43 4.88 12.63 4.83
CA LYS A 43 5.77 13.78 4.64
C LYS A 43 6.48 13.74 3.28
N ILE A 44 6.59 12.56 2.66
CA ILE A 44 7.35 12.32 1.43
C ILE A 44 6.41 12.03 0.25
N TYR A 45 5.32 11.32 0.52
CA TYR A 45 4.36 10.86 -0.49
C TYR A 45 2.94 11.33 -0.16
N LYS A 46 2.07 11.34 -1.18
CA LYS A 46 0.64 11.42 -0.94
C LYS A 46 0.13 10.03 -0.53
N VAL A 47 -0.23 9.87 0.74
CA VAL A 47 -0.65 8.58 1.28
C VAL A 47 -2.17 8.48 1.28
N PHE A 48 -2.67 7.34 0.78
CA PHE A 48 -4.08 6.98 0.79
C PHE A 48 -4.28 5.65 1.51
N ILE A 49 -5.39 5.53 2.24
CA ILE A 49 -5.83 4.27 2.86
C ILE A 49 -7.20 3.93 2.27
N LEU A 50 -7.31 2.74 1.67
CA LEU A 50 -8.57 2.19 1.16
C LEU A 50 -9.08 1.12 2.11
N THR A 51 -10.28 1.31 2.64
CA THR A 51 -10.86 0.38 3.61
C THR A 51 -12.37 0.32 3.48
N ALA A 52 -12.96 -0.81 3.86
CA ALA A 52 -14.41 -0.89 4.07
C ALA A 52 -14.83 -0.25 5.42
N ASP A 53 -13.86 0.07 6.29
CA ASP A 53 -14.04 0.61 7.64
C ASP A 53 -15.13 -0.09 8.45
N THR A 54 -15.15 -1.42 8.41
CA THR A 54 -16.20 -2.24 9.03
C THR A 54 -16.36 -1.99 10.53
N TYR A 55 -15.29 -1.52 11.19
CA TYR A 55 -15.27 -1.24 12.63
C TYR A 55 -15.43 0.25 12.99
N GLY A 56 -15.47 1.16 12.00
CA GLY A 56 -15.61 2.60 12.26
C GLY A 56 -14.42 3.20 13.01
N THR A 57 -13.23 2.65 12.84
CA THR A 57 -12.03 3.03 13.62
C THR A 57 -11.08 3.93 12.85
N ILE A 58 -11.16 3.94 11.50
CA ILE A 58 -10.10 4.53 10.69
C ILE A 58 -9.92 6.04 10.92
N GLU A 59 -11.02 6.77 11.13
CA GLU A 59 -10.97 8.21 11.34
C GLU A 59 -10.16 8.56 12.58
N ARG A 60 -10.30 7.79 13.66
CA ARG A 60 -9.62 8.02 14.95
C ARG A 60 -8.10 8.06 14.84
N TYR A 61 -7.54 7.39 13.83
CA TYR A 61 -6.09 7.33 13.63
C TYR A 61 -5.53 8.54 12.86
N PHE A 62 -6.32 9.11 11.94
CA PHE A 62 -5.80 10.05 10.94
C PHE A 62 -6.58 11.37 10.84
N THR A 63 -7.49 11.67 11.77
CA THR A 63 -8.09 13.00 11.93
C THR A 63 -7.01 14.08 11.97
N ASP A 64 -7.23 15.18 11.22
CA ASP A 64 -6.32 16.32 11.13
C ASP A 64 -4.90 16.01 10.63
N THR A 65 -4.75 14.96 9.82
CA THR A 65 -3.47 14.59 9.19
C THR A 65 -3.51 14.73 7.67
N LYS A 66 -2.34 14.62 7.01
CA LYS A 66 -2.21 14.64 5.54
C LYS A 66 -2.59 13.30 4.88
N VAL A 67 -2.92 12.28 5.67
CA VAL A 67 -3.28 10.95 5.17
C VAL A 67 -4.72 10.99 4.66
N CYS A 68 -4.94 10.59 3.41
CA CYS A 68 -6.25 10.56 2.80
C CYS A 68 -6.92 9.20 3.03
N VAL A 69 -7.99 9.16 3.83
CA VAL A 69 -8.77 7.94 4.02
C VAL A 69 -9.92 7.91 3.02
N ASN A 70 -10.06 6.78 2.32
CA ASN A 70 -11.12 6.53 1.35
C ASN A 70 -11.90 5.27 1.77
N ILE A 71 -13.10 5.49 2.32
CA ILE A 71 -14.02 4.41 2.67
C ILE A 71 -14.70 3.94 1.38
N LEU A 72 -14.59 2.64 1.12
CA LEU A 72 -15.19 1.98 -0.05
C LEU A 72 -16.71 1.98 0.07
N LYS A 73 -17.39 2.30 -1.03
CA LYS A 73 -18.85 2.44 -1.05
C LYS A 73 -19.56 1.32 -1.81
N SER A 74 -18.83 0.61 -2.66
CA SER A 74 -19.39 -0.46 -3.49
C SER A 74 -19.29 -1.81 -2.82
N SER A 75 -20.20 -2.72 -3.20
CA SER A 75 -20.09 -4.14 -2.86
C SER A 75 -18.93 -4.85 -3.57
N ASN A 76 -18.33 -4.21 -4.59
CA ASN A 76 -17.18 -4.74 -5.33
C ASN A 76 -15.91 -3.92 -5.03
N GLY A 77 -15.42 -4.06 -3.80
CA GLY A 77 -14.23 -3.36 -3.34
C GLY A 77 -12.99 -3.60 -4.22
N THR A 78 -12.86 -4.78 -4.84
CA THR A 78 -11.75 -5.07 -5.77
C THR A 78 -11.72 -4.12 -6.95
N LYS A 79 -12.89 -3.92 -7.59
CA LYS A 79 -13.01 -3.03 -8.74
C LYS A 79 -12.80 -1.57 -8.33
N GLU A 80 -13.42 -1.15 -7.23
CA GLU A 80 -13.31 0.22 -6.71
C GLU A 80 -11.85 0.58 -6.35
N LYS A 81 -11.11 -0.34 -5.71
CA LYS A 81 -9.68 -0.15 -5.43
C LYS A 81 -8.85 -0.01 -6.69
N LYS A 82 -9.10 -0.82 -7.73
CA LYS A 82 -8.42 -0.69 -9.02
C LYS A 82 -8.69 0.68 -9.66
N GLU A 83 -9.97 1.07 -9.76
CA GLU A 83 -10.39 2.34 -10.34
C GLU A 83 -9.79 3.53 -9.58
N PHE A 84 -9.61 3.38 -8.26
CA PHE A 84 -8.91 4.38 -7.45
C PHE A 84 -7.45 4.58 -7.90
N ILE A 85 -6.69 3.50 -8.10
CA ILE A 85 -5.30 3.57 -8.61
C ILE A 85 -5.26 4.26 -9.98
N GLU A 86 -6.17 3.89 -10.88
CA GLU A 86 -6.25 4.49 -12.22
C GLU A 86 -6.53 5.99 -12.14
N LYS A 87 -7.47 6.40 -11.28
CA LYS A 87 -7.86 7.79 -11.06
C LYS A 87 -6.73 8.67 -10.52
N ILE A 88 -5.93 8.18 -9.58
CA ILE A 88 -4.86 8.98 -8.94
C ILE A 88 -3.53 8.96 -9.71
N GLY A 89 -3.41 8.05 -10.68
CA GLY A 89 -2.24 7.89 -11.54
C GLY A 89 -1.55 6.54 -11.33
N LYS A 90 -1.92 5.54 -12.13
CA LYS A 90 -1.36 4.19 -12.01
C LYS A 90 0.16 4.13 -12.20
N THR A 91 0.72 4.98 -13.07
CA THR A 91 2.15 5.00 -13.40
C THR A 91 3.03 5.66 -12.33
N ASN A 92 2.43 6.27 -11.30
CA ASN A 92 3.16 6.96 -10.22
C ASN A 92 2.72 6.55 -8.81
N THR A 93 2.12 5.37 -8.70
CA THR A 93 1.51 4.89 -7.46
C THR A 93 2.13 3.57 -7.03
N ILE A 94 2.45 3.47 -5.74
CA ILE A 94 2.68 2.18 -5.07
C ILE A 94 1.36 1.71 -4.47
N ALA A 95 1.00 0.44 -4.66
CA ALA A 95 -0.14 -0.18 -3.97
C ALA A 95 0.36 -1.30 -3.07
N VAL A 96 -0.12 -1.34 -1.83
CA VAL A 96 0.26 -2.33 -0.81
C VAL A 96 -0.99 -2.98 -0.25
N GLY A 97 -1.01 -4.31 -0.25
CA GLY A 97 -2.14 -5.08 0.28
C GLY A 97 -1.76 -6.53 0.56
N ASN A 98 -2.73 -7.32 1.01
CA ASN A 98 -2.57 -8.76 1.20
C ASN A 98 -3.78 -9.57 0.70
N GLY A 99 -4.96 -8.95 0.63
CA GLY A 99 -6.23 -9.61 0.37
C GLY A 99 -6.50 -9.88 -1.10
N SER A 100 -7.45 -10.80 -1.38
CA SER A 100 -7.89 -11.09 -2.74
C SER A 100 -8.53 -9.88 -3.44
N ASN A 101 -9.12 -8.98 -2.65
CA ASN A 101 -9.68 -7.70 -3.10
C ASN A 101 -8.61 -6.65 -3.42
N ASP A 102 -7.36 -6.85 -3.03
CA ASP A 102 -6.25 -5.94 -3.34
C ASP A 102 -5.56 -6.29 -4.64
N ALA A 103 -5.73 -7.53 -5.11
CA ALA A 103 -4.94 -8.09 -6.19
C ALA A 103 -4.98 -7.25 -7.47
N GLU A 104 -6.11 -6.62 -7.80
CA GLU A 104 -6.21 -5.76 -8.99
C GLU A 104 -5.56 -4.39 -8.79
N MET A 105 -5.63 -3.80 -7.58
CA MET A 105 -4.94 -2.53 -7.31
C MET A 105 -3.42 -2.73 -7.29
N ILE A 106 -2.95 -3.83 -6.69
CA ILE A 106 -1.54 -4.24 -6.65
C ILE A 106 -1.01 -4.39 -8.08
N LYS A 107 -1.71 -5.16 -8.92
CA LYS A 107 -1.33 -5.38 -10.33
C LYS A 107 -1.34 -4.10 -11.16
N THR A 108 -2.26 -3.18 -10.87
CA THR A 108 -2.47 -1.99 -11.70
C THR A 108 -1.48 -0.88 -11.39
N ALA A 109 -0.98 -0.83 -10.15
CA ALA A 109 -0.01 0.16 -9.70
C ALA A 109 1.34 0.04 -10.43
N LYS A 110 2.15 1.10 -10.35
CA LYS A 110 3.51 1.10 -10.92
C LYS A 110 4.43 0.13 -10.20
N LEU A 111 4.21 0.00 -8.89
CA LEU A 111 4.87 -0.97 -8.03
C LEU A 111 3.82 -1.54 -7.07
N GLY A 112 3.51 -2.82 -7.23
CA GLY A 112 2.63 -3.60 -6.38
C GLY A 112 3.41 -4.33 -5.30
N ILE A 113 3.00 -4.20 -4.05
CA ILE A 113 3.62 -4.86 -2.90
C ILE A 113 2.58 -5.74 -2.21
N CYS A 114 2.95 -7.00 -1.95
CA CYS A 114 2.16 -7.90 -1.12
C CYS A 114 2.81 -8.07 0.27
N ILE A 115 2.00 -8.03 1.33
CA ILE A 115 2.43 -8.38 2.68
C ILE A 115 1.93 -9.77 3.04
N ILE A 116 2.83 -10.67 3.45
CA ILE A 116 2.52 -11.94 4.08
C ILE A 116 2.62 -11.76 5.60
N GLY A 117 1.57 -11.20 6.20
CA GLY A 117 1.49 -10.92 7.63
C GLY A 117 0.91 -12.08 8.45
N SER A 118 0.58 -11.80 9.71
CA SER A 118 -0.03 -12.76 10.65
C SER A 118 -1.41 -13.26 10.18
N GLU A 119 -2.14 -12.44 9.42
CA GLU A 119 -3.44 -12.78 8.81
C GLU A 119 -3.30 -13.57 7.48
N GLY A 120 -2.07 -13.86 7.05
CA GLY A 120 -1.76 -14.48 5.77
C GLY A 120 -1.87 -13.51 4.59
N ALA A 121 -1.77 -14.07 3.38
CA ALA A 121 -1.92 -13.34 2.13
C ALA A 121 -2.64 -14.20 1.10
N SER A 122 -3.46 -13.57 0.25
CA SER A 122 -4.10 -14.28 -0.84
C SER A 122 -3.08 -14.66 -1.91
N LYS A 123 -3.23 -15.87 -2.47
CA LYS A 123 -2.48 -16.31 -3.65
C LYS A 123 -2.55 -15.28 -4.79
N LYS A 124 -3.72 -14.64 -4.96
CA LYS A 124 -3.97 -13.69 -6.05
C LYS A 124 -3.17 -12.39 -5.86
N ALA A 125 -3.12 -11.84 -4.65
CA ALA A 125 -2.30 -10.67 -4.36
C ALA A 125 -0.81 -10.97 -4.53
N LEU A 126 -0.36 -12.13 -4.02
CA LEU A 126 1.02 -12.56 -4.09
C LEU A 126 1.52 -12.69 -5.53
N LEU A 127 0.77 -13.35 -6.41
CA LEU A 127 1.15 -13.53 -7.81
C LEU A 127 1.07 -12.24 -8.65
N ASN A 128 0.36 -11.22 -8.16
CA ASN A 128 0.19 -9.94 -8.83
C ASN A 128 1.17 -8.86 -8.34
N SER A 129 1.93 -9.10 -7.26
CA SER A 129 2.88 -8.14 -6.70
C SER A 129 4.27 -8.26 -7.32
N ASP A 130 4.99 -7.15 -7.39
CA ASP A 130 6.39 -7.10 -7.79
C ASP A 130 7.33 -7.44 -6.62
N ILE A 131 6.93 -7.07 -5.39
CA ILE A 131 7.72 -7.33 -4.17
C ILE A 131 6.82 -7.91 -3.08
N ILE A 132 7.39 -8.86 -2.33
CA ILE A 132 6.74 -9.46 -1.16
C ILE A 132 7.53 -9.09 0.10
N PHE A 133 6.82 -8.66 1.15
CA PHE A 133 7.37 -8.44 2.49
C PHE A 133 6.60 -9.25 3.54
N ASN A 134 7.20 -9.46 4.71
CA ASN A 134 6.56 -10.18 5.82
C ASN A 134 5.80 -9.24 6.78
N SER A 135 5.99 -7.92 6.67
CA SER A 135 5.38 -6.96 7.59
C SER A 135 5.31 -5.55 7.00
N PHE A 136 4.38 -4.72 7.49
CA PHE A 136 4.34 -3.30 7.16
C PHE A 136 5.61 -2.54 7.60
N LYS A 137 6.22 -2.97 8.71
CA LYS A 137 7.50 -2.41 9.18
C LYS A 137 8.59 -2.53 8.11
N ASP A 138 8.65 -3.65 7.40
CA ASP A 138 9.65 -3.87 6.36
C ASP A 138 9.33 -3.09 5.09
N VAL A 139 8.05 -2.98 4.73
CA VAL A 139 7.58 -2.06 3.67
C VAL A 139 7.99 -0.63 3.98
N TYR A 140 7.70 -0.12 5.18
CA TYR A 140 8.10 1.21 5.62
C TYR A 140 9.62 1.42 5.50
N LYS A 141 10.44 0.48 5.98
CA LYS A 141 11.90 0.57 5.87
C LYS A 141 12.37 0.62 4.41
N ALA A 142 11.72 -0.11 3.52
CA ALA A 142 12.04 -0.11 2.09
C ALA A 142 11.64 1.21 1.40
N LEU A 143 10.53 1.81 1.82
CA LEU A 143 10.06 3.10 1.30
C LEU A 143 10.91 4.28 1.80
N MET A 144 11.47 4.18 3.01
CA MET A 144 12.40 5.17 3.58
C MET A 144 13.83 4.99 3.06
N ASN A 145 14.21 3.78 2.66
CA ASN A 145 15.50 3.48 2.04
C ASN A 145 15.31 2.67 0.75
N THR A 146 15.09 3.40 -0.34
CA THR A 146 14.76 2.84 -1.66
C THR A 146 15.84 1.95 -2.26
N LYS A 147 17.07 1.95 -1.71
CA LYS A 147 18.10 0.96 -2.08
C LYS A 147 17.63 -0.49 -1.87
N ARG A 148 16.70 -0.72 -0.93
CA ARG A 148 16.09 -2.04 -0.71
C ARG A 148 15.21 -2.45 -1.89
N ILE A 149 14.39 -1.54 -2.39
CA ILE A 149 13.54 -1.78 -3.58
C ILE A 149 14.43 -2.07 -4.79
N ILE A 150 15.48 -1.26 -5.00
CA ILE A 150 16.45 -1.46 -6.08
C ILE A 150 17.11 -2.84 -5.98
N ALA A 151 17.58 -3.22 -4.80
CA ALA A 151 18.26 -4.50 -4.60
C ALA A 151 17.35 -5.71 -4.87
N THR A 152 16.04 -5.58 -4.64
CA THR A 152 15.06 -6.64 -4.89
C THR A 152 14.70 -6.76 -6.37
N LEU A 153 14.61 -5.66 -7.11
CA LEU A 153 14.06 -5.63 -8.48
C LEU A 153 15.11 -5.55 -9.59
N ARG A 154 16.34 -5.13 -9.30
CA ARG A 154 17.39 -5.06 -10.32
C ARG A 154 17.65 -6.44 -10.93
N GLU A 155 17.92 -6.46 -12.23
CA GLU A 155 18.37 -7.64 -12.99
C GLU A 155 19.89 -7.63 -13.20
#